data_AF-A0A562GPQ1-F1
#
_entry.id   AF-A0A562GPQ1-F1
#
_cell.length_a   1.000
_cell.length_b   1.000
_cell.length_c   1.000
_cell.angle_alpha   90.00
_cell.angle_beta   90.00
_cell.angle_gamma   90.00
#
_symmetry.space_group_name_H-M   'P 1'
#
loop_
_entity.id
_entity.type
_entity.pdbx_description
1 polymer ?
#
loop_
_entity_poly.entity_id
_entity_poly.type
_entity_poly.pdbx_seq_one_letter_code
_entity_poly.pdbx_strand_id
1 'polypeptide(L)'
;MKAITILQPWASLIARGAKKIETRGWATKYRGPIAIHAAKDQDKNGERIRHIVARAEQYGIVLPDMQFGAVIAIAELVDCIEMTDDWIGYLPQQELVFGWYDIDRVAWKLANVRPIDPVQARGKQRLWEWEAPGWLDL
;
A
#
# COMPACT_ATOMS: atom_id res chain seq x y z
N MET A 1 -15.30 1.56 7.58
CA MET A 1 -14.76 1.90 6.25
C MET A 1 -13.97 0.72 5.70
N LYS A 2 -13.74 0.65 4.39
CA LYS A 2 -12.91 -0.42 3.82
C LYS A 2 -11.45 -0.27 4.25
N ALA A 3 -10.78 -1.40 4.44
CA ALA A 3 -9.35 -1.48 4.69
C ALA A 3 -8.71 -2.60 3.87
N ILE A 4 -7.41 -2.45 3.61
CA ILE A 4 -6.59 -3.46 2.95
C ILE A 4 -5.30 -3.68 3.74
N THR A 5 -4.94 -4.95 3.91
CA THR A 5 -3.69 -5.35 4.55
C THR A 5 -2.57 -5.40 3.52
N ILE A 6 -1.48 -4.68 3.77
CA ILE A 6 -0.31 -4.54 2.90
C ILE A 6 0.95 -4.90 3.70
N LEU A 7 1.83 -5.72 3.11
CA LEU A 7 3.09 -6.09 3.74
C LEU A 7 4.01 -4.86 3.82
N GLN A 8 4.82 -4.81 4.88
CA GLN A 8 5.96 -3.89 4.89
C GLN A 8 7.06 -4.37 3.92
N PRO A 9 7.76 -3.44 3.25
CA PRO A 9 7.71 -1.98 3.46
C PRO A 9 6.72 -1.20 2.57
N TRP A 10 5.92 -1.90 1.74
CA TRP A 10 5.00 -1.24 0.79
C TRP A 10 3.90 -0.42 1.44
N ALA A 11 3.41 -0.84 2.61
CA ALA A 11 2.45 -0.04 3.38
C ALA A 11 3.04 1.35 3.73
N SER A 12 4.30 1.39 4.15
CA SER A 12 5.01 2.66 4.45
C SER A 12 5.29 3.48 3.19
N LEU A 13 5.64 2.84 2.07
CA LEU A 13 5.78 3.53 0.78
C LEU A 13 4.48 4.21 0.35
N ILE A 14 3.34 3.54 0.56
CA ILE A 14 2.03 4.13 0.29
C ILE A 14 1.76 5.29 1.25
N ALA A 15 1.95 5.10 2.56
CA ALA A 15 1.73 6.14 3.58
C ALA A 15 2.58 7.41 3.34
N ARG A 16 3.78 7.26 2.75
CA ARG A 16 4.66 8.37 2.35
C ARG A 16 4.30 8.99 0.99
N GLY A 17 3.31 8.46 0.28
CA GLY A 17 2.92 8.91 -1.07
C GLY A 17 3.90 8.51 -2.18
N ALA A 18 4.90 7.69 -1.86
CA ALA A 18 5.93 7.24 -2.79
C ALA A 18 5.46 6.10 -3.71
N LYS A 19 4.46 5.34 -3.26
CA LYS A 19 3.78 4.30 -4.04
C LYS A 19 2.30 4.64 -4.12
N LYS A 20 1.80 4.86 -5.33
CA LYS A 20 0.40 5.23 -5.61
C LYS A 20 -0.39 4.09 -6.23
N ILE A 21 0.27 3.04 -6.69
CA ILE A 21 -0.39 1.88 -7.27
C ILE A 21 -0.15 0.67 -6.38
N GLU A 22 -1.21 0.06 -5.85
CA GLU A 22 -1.14 -1.23 -5.18
C GLU A 22 -1.42 -2.38 -6.17
N THR A 23 -0.60 -3.43 -6.15
CA THR A 23 -0.68 -4.50 -7.16
C THR A 23 -1.31 -5.77 -6.59
N ARG A 24 -2.38 -6.28 -7.19
CA ARG A 24 -3.12 -7.45 -6.68
C ARG A 24 -3.42 -8.44 -7.79
N GLY A 25 -3.53 -9.73 -7.45
CA GLY A 25 -4.03 -10.76 -8.36
C GLY A 25 -5.57 -10.86 -8.40
N TRP A 26 -6.28 -9.85 -7.92
CA TRP A 26 -7.75 -9.85 -7.91
C TRP A 26 -8.30 -8.42 -7.98
N ALA A 27 -9.38 -8.27 -8.77
CA ALA A 27 -10.05 -7.00 -9.01
C ALA A 27 -11.11 -6.67 -7.96
N THR A 28 -11.43 -5.39 -7.82
CA THR A 28 -12.56 -4.92 -7.01
C THR A 28 -13.35 -3.85 -7.75
N LYS A 29 -14.67 -3.87 -7.56
CA LYS A 29 -15.58 -2.80 -8.00
C LYS A 29 -15.65 -1.64 -7.00
N TYR A 30 -15.10 -1.81 -5.79
CA TYR A 30 -15.11 -0.77 -4.77
C TYR A 30 -14.29 0.44 -5.20
N ARG A 31 -14.82 1.64 -4.94
CA ARG A 31 -14.15 2.93 -5.06
C ARG A 31 -14.51 3.79 -3.86
N GLY A 32 -13.56 4.60 -3.39
CA GLY A 32 -13.74 5.47 -2.22
C GLY A 32 -12.73 5.22 -1.10
N PRO A 33 -13.02 5.72 0.12
CA PRO A 33 -12.07 5.75 1.24
C PRO A 33 -11.60 4.36 1.67
N ILE A 34 -10.28 4.18 1.75
CA ILE A 34 -9.64 2.92 2.12
C ILE A 34 -8.53 3.15 3.16
N ALA A 35 -8.59 2.38 4.24
CA ALA A 35 -7.54 2.33 5.25
C ALA A 35 -6.40 1.39 4.80
N ILE A 36 -5.17 1.86 4.96
CA ILE A 36 -3.95 1.12 4.67
C ILE A 36 -3.44 0.51 5.96
N HIS A 37 -3.62 -0.81 6.09
CA HIS A 37 -3.13 -1.58 7.22
C HIS A 37 -1.76 -2.18 6.90
N ALA A 38 -0.76 -1.86 7.72
CA ALA A 38 0.53 -2.53 7.70
C ALA A 38 0.39 -3.90 8.39
N ALA A 39 0.66 -4.97 7.63
CA ALA A 39 0.58 -6.33 8.12
C ALA A 39 1.50 -6.56 9.33
N LYS A 40 1.28 -7.67 10.05
CA LYS A 40 2.29 -8.16 11.01
C LYS A 40 3.58 -8.52 10.28
N ASP A 41 4.70 -8.44 10.98
CA ASP A 41 5.97 -8.82 10.38
C ASP A 41 5.98 -10.32 10.01
N GLN A 42 6.41 -10.57 8.79
CA GLN A 42 6.58 -11.90 8.20
C GLN A 42 7.98 -12.04 7.57
N ASP A 43 8.82 -11.00 7.63
CA ASP A 43 10.18 -10.98 7.09
C ASP A 43 11.20 -11.41 8.15
N LYS A 44 11.23 -12.70 8.49
CA LYS A 44 12.04 -13.22 9.60
C LYS A 44 13.50 -12.76 9.59
N ASN A 45 14.09 -12.62 8.40
CA ASN A 45 15.49 -12.23 8.24
C ASN A 45 15.66 -10.76 7.84
N GLY A 46 14.57 -10.01 7.66
CA GLY A 46 14.55 -8.59 7.24
C GLY A 46 15.06 -8.35 5.81
N GLU A 47 15.23 -9.39 4.99
CA GLU A 47 15.85 -9.28 3.67
C GLU A 47 14.97 -8.48 2.70
N ARG A 48 13.68 -8.78 2.67
CA ARG A 48 12.70 -8.09 1.82
C ARG A 48 12.63 -6.61 2.19
N ILE A 49 12.56 -6.32 3.48
CA ILE A 49 12.52 -4.94 3.99
C ILE A 49 13.81 -4.21 3.61
N ARG A 50 14.99 -4.76 3.94
CA ARG A 50 16.29 -4.12 3.61
C ARG A 50 16.43 -3.85 2.11
N HIS A 51 16.08 -4.82 1.26
CA HIS A 51 16.22 -4.68 -0.18
C HIS A 51 15.35 -3.55 -0.75
N ILE A 52 14.09 -3.45 -0.31
CA ILE A 52 13.20 -2.39 -0.80
C ILE A 52 13.54 -1.03 -0.16
N VAL A 53 14.00 -1.00 1.09
CA VAL A 53 14.49 0.25 1.73
C VAL A 53 15.69 0.81 0.97
N ALA A 54 16.69 -0.01 0.65
CA ALA A 54 17.86 0.43 -0.12
C ALA A 54 17.47 0.98 -1.50
N ARG A 55 16.46 0.39 -2.15
CA ARG A 55 15.88 0.93 -3.39
C ARG A 55 15.16 2.26 -3.14
N ALA A 56 14.41 2.39 -2.06
CA ALA A 56 13.70 3.63 -1.72
C ALA A 56 14.67 4.80 -1.48
N GLU A 57 15.80 4.55 -0.83
CA GLU A 57 16.85 5.54 -0.59
C GLU A 57 17.45 6.11 -1.89
N GLN A 58 17.54 5.31 -2.96
CA GLN A 58 17.99 5.77 -4.28
C GLN A 58 17.07 6.84 -4.89
N TYR A 59 15.81 6.89 -4.44
CA TYR A 59 14.82 7.91 -4.82
C TYR A 59 14.66 9.00 -3.74
N GLY A 60 15.56 9.06 -2.74
CA GLY A 60 15.48 10.02 -1.64
C GLY A 60 14.35 9.75 -0.65
N ILE A 61 13.78 8.55 -0.64
CA ILE A 61 12.68 8.17 0.24
C ILE A 61 13.25 7.46 1.47
N VAL A 62 13.03 8.06 2.65
CA VAL A 62 13.46 7.49 3.93
C VAL A 62 12.26 6.83 4.62
N LEU A 63 12.42 5.58 5.04
CA LEU A 63 11.39 4.79 5.71
C LEU A 63 11.82 4.35 7.13
N PRO A 64 12.02 5.30 8.08
CA PRO A 64 12.36 4.95 9.44
C PRO A 64 11.14 4.38 10.19
N ASP A 65 11.38 3.55 11.19
CA ASP A 65 10.42 3.13 12.22
C ASP A 65 9.08 2.59 11.68
N MET A 66 9.17 1.52 10.87
CA MET A 66 8.00 0.85 10.31
C MET A 66 7.10 0.26 11.38
N GLN A 67 5.82 0.61 11.30
CA GLN A 67 4.78 0.08 12.17
C GLN A 67 4.23 -1.22 11.58
N PHE A 68 3.86 -2.15 12.45
CA PHE A 68 3.29 -3.45 12.06
C PHE A 68 1.99 -3.69 12.82
N GLY A 69 1.05 -4.38 12.18
CA GLY A 69 -0.24 -4.70 12.80
C GLY A 69 -1.14 -3.49 13.04
N ALA A 70 -0.97 -2.40 12.30
CA ALA A 70 -1.71 -1.16 12.49
C ALA A 70 -2.19 -0.55 11.16
N VAL A 71 -3.29 0.19 11.20
CA VAL A 71 -3.67 1.13 10.14
C VAL A 71 -2.78 2.36 10.28
N ILE A 72 -2.09 2.73 9.20
CA ILE A 72 -1.05 3.78 9.22
C ILE A 72 -1.32 4.91 8.23
N ALA A 73 -2.27 4.73 7.32
CA ALA A 73 -2.69 5.76 6.40
C ALA A 73 -4.13 5.52 5.95
N ILE A 74 -4.73 6.58 5.45
CA ILE A 74 -6.00 6.60 4.74
C ILE A 74 -5.71 7.05 3.32
N ALA A 75 -6.40 6.45 2.36
CA ALA A 75 -6.31 6.83 0.96
C ALA A 75 -7.70 6.73 0.33
N GLU A 76 -7.78 7.04 -0.95
CA GLU A 76 -8.95 6.81 -1.78
C GLU A 76 -8.59 5.80 -2.88
N LEU A 77 -9.33 4.69 -2.98
CA LEU A 77 -9.24 3.80 -4.12
C LEU A 77 -10.04 4.40 -5.27
N VAL A 78 -9.35 5.02 -6.22
CA VAL A 78 -9.99 5.74 -7.34
C VAL A 78 -10.07 4.90 -8.61
N ASP A 79 -9.20 3.90 -8.76
CA ASP A 79 -9.27 2.99 -9.90
C ASP A 79 -8.74 1.57 -9.62
N CYS A 80 -9.13 0.62 -10.46
CA CYS A 80 -8.67 -0.77 -10.48
C CYS A 80 -8.53 -1.17 -11.94
N ILE A 81 -7.29 -1.13 -12.42
CA ILE A 81 -6.92 -1.19 -13.83
C ILE A 81 -6.36 -2.58 -14.13
N GLU A 82 -6.86 -3.22 -15.19
CA GLU A 82 -6.23 -4.41 -15.78
C GLU A 82 -4.92 -3.97 -16.45
N MET A 83 -3.82 -4.64 -16.11
CA MET A 83 -2.51 -4.24 -16.62
C MET A 83 -2.32 -4.73 -18.05
N THR A 84 -1.84 -3.85 -18.92
CA THR A 84 -1.34 -4.19 -20.26
C THR A 84 0.12 -3.78 -20.36
N ASP A 85 0.87 -4.38 -21.30
CA ASP A 85 2.27 -3.99 -21.53
C ASP A 85 2.40 -2.49 -21.84
N ASP A 86 1.51 -1.95 -22.66
CA ASP A 86 1.46 -0.52 -22.96
C ASP A 86 1.28 0.30 -21.68
N TRP A 87 0.28 -0.05 -20.86
CA TRP A 87 0.00 0.68 -19.63
C TRP A 87 1.17 0.63 -18.64
N ILE A 88 1.79 -0.55 -18.48
CA ILE A 88 2.99 -0.74 -17.65
C ILE A 88 4.14 0.12 -18.20
N GLY A 89 4.31 0.18 -19.52
CA GLY A 89 5.34 0.97 -20.19
C GLY A 89 5.26 2.48 -19.95
N TYR A 90 4.08 2.99 -19.58
CA TYR A 90 3.90 4.41 -19.23
C TYR A 90 4.11 4.72 -17.73
N LEU A 91 4.34 3.71 -16.90
CA LEU A 91 4.54 3.94 -15.47
C LEU A 91 5.92 4.57 -15.18
N PRO A 92 6.01 5.48 -14.20
CA PRO A 92 7.30 6.01 -13.79
C PRO A 92 8.15 4.90 -13.18
N GLN A 93 9.46 4.95 -13.41
CA GLN A 93 10.41 3.93 -12.94
C GLN A 93 10.30 3.67 -11.43
N GLN A 94 10.04 4.70 -10.63
CA GLN A 94 9.84 4.57 -9.20
C GLN A 94 8.66 3.64 -8.85
N GLU A 95 7.53 3.73 -9.56
CA GLU A 95 6.39 2.85 -9.34
C GLU A 95 6.76 1.40 -9.65
N LEU A 96 7.44 1.18 -10.78
CA LEU A 96 7.89 -0.15 -11.23
C LEU A 96 8.80 -0.82 -10.20
N VAL A 97 9.68 -0.05 -9.55
CA VAL A 97 10.58 -0.56 -8.50
C VAL A 97 9.82 -1.03 -7.24
N PHE A 98 8.66 -0.44 -6.97
CA PHE A 98 7.89 -0.69 -5.75
C PHE A 98 6.68 -1.61 -5.94
N GLY A 99 6.53 -2.32 -7.06
CA GLY A 99 5.40 -3.20 -7.28
C GLY A 99 5.74 -4.42 -8.12
N TRP A 100 4.80 -5.36 -8.18
CA TRP A 100 4.85 -6.44 -9.16
C TRP A 100 3.82 -6.14 -10.23
N TYR A 101 4.32 -5.66 -11.36
CA TYR A 101 3.53 -5.34 -12.55
C TYR A 101 3.66 -6.50 -13.53
N ASP A 102 2.54 -7.15 -13.80
CA ASP A 102 2.44 -8.30 -14.67
C ASP A 102 1.02 -8.30 -15.25
N ILE A 103 0.85 -8.79 -16.48
CA ILE A 103 -0.41 -8.69 -17.23
C ILE A 103 -1.55 -9.53 -16.63
N ASP A 104 -1.24 -10.46 -15.73
CA ASP A 104 -2.22 -11.26 -14.97
C ASP A 104 -2.67 -10.60 -13.65
N ARG A 105 -2.20 -9.38 -13.38
CA ARG A 105 -2.50 -8.61 -12.17
C ARG A 105 -3.32 -7.36 -12.49
N VAL A 106 -3.83 -6.76 -11.42
CA VAL A 106 -4.53 -5.48 -11.47
C VAL A 106 -3.83 -4.43 -10.62
N ALA A 107 -3.87 -3.20 -11.11
CA ALA A 107 -3.35 -2.00 -10.47
C ALA A 107 -4.46 -1.25 -9.75
N TRP A 108 -4.40 -1.21 -8.44
CA TRP A 108 -5.28 -0.41 -7.60
C TRP A 108 -4.68 0.98 -7.45
N LYS A 109 -5.29 1.97 -8.09
CA LYS A 109 -4.84 3.36 -8.05
C LYS A 109 -5.33 4.03 -6.78
N LEU A 110 -4.39 4.48 -5.95
CA LEU A 110 -4.62 5.18 -4.71
C LEU A 110 -4.39 6.68 -4.90
N ALA A 111 -5.33 7.49 -4.44
CA ALA A 111 -5.24 8.95 -4.40
C ALA A 111 -5.40 9.45 -2.95
N ASN A 112 -5.13 10.74 -2.75
CA ASN A 112 -5.40 11.44 -1.48
C ASN A 112 -4.85 10.70 -0.25
N VAL A 113 -3.65 10.12 -0.37
CA VAL A 113 -3.01 9.40 0.73
C VAL A 113 -2.68 10.38 1.86
N ARG A 114 -3.22 10.11 3.04
CA ARG A 114 -2.95 10.82 4.28
C ARG A 114 -2.40 9.84 5.32
N PRO A 115 -1.13 9.96 5.75
CA PRO A 115 -0.64 9.20 6.88
C PRO A 115 -1.40 9.61 8.16
N ILE A 116 -1.56 8.66 9.08
CA ILE A 116 -2.21 8.87 10.38
C ILE A 116 -1.34 8.30 11.49
N ASP A 117 -1.62 8.70 12.73
CA ASP A 117 -1.06 8.01 13.88
C ASP A 117 -1.51 6.53 13.86
N PRO A 118 -0.58 5.58 14.06
CA PRO A 118 -0.88 4.16 13.90
C PRO A 118 -2.01 3.69 14.82
N VAL A 119 -3.06 3.12 14.23
CA VAL A 119 -4.16 2.50 14.98
C VAL A 119 -4.04 0.99 14.93
N GLN A 120 -3.79 0.36 16.07
CA GLN A 120 -3.65 -1.10 16.16
C GLN A 120 -4.93 -1.80 15.67
N ALA A 121 -4.77 -2.75 14.76
CA ALA A 121 -5.87 -3.50 14.20
C ALA A 121 -5.43 -4.88 13.71
N ARG A 122 -6.31 -5.87 13.81
CA ARG A 122 -6.05 -7.19 13.22
C ARG A 122 -6.31 -7.15 11.72
N GLY A 123 -5.23 -7.22 10.93
CA GLY A 123 -5.32 -7.34 9.47
C GLY A 123 -6.10 -8.58 9.04
N LYS A 124 -6.79 -8.48 7.91
CA LYS A 124 -7.58 -9.57 7.30
C LYS A 124 -7.22 -9.71 5.82
N GLN A 125 -7.59 -10.86 5.24
CA GLN A 125 -7.46 -11.09 3.80
C GLN A 125 -8.51 -10.29 3.02
N ARG A 126 -8.18 -9.98 1.75
CA ARG A 126 -9.01 -9.19 0.83
C ARG A 126 -9.39 -7.83 1.44
N LEU A 127 -10.39 -7.16 0.86
CA LEU A 127 -10.99 -5.97 1.48
C LEU A 127 -11.77 -6.38 2.72
N TRP A 128 -11.62 -5.62 3.79
CA TRP A 128 -12.32 -5.87 5.04
C TRP A 128 -12.88 -4.58 5.63
N GLU A 129 -13.87 -4.72 6.52
CA GLU A 129 -14.41 -3.58 7.26
C GLU A 129 -13.56 -3.26 8.47
N TRP A 130 -13.10 -2.02 8.54
CA TRP A 130 -12.41 -1.44 9.67
C TRP A 130 -13.29 -0.36 10.32
N GLU A 131 -13.50 -0.51 11.62
CA GLU A 131 -14.14 0.50 12.46
C GLU A 131 -13.06 1.45 12.96
N ALA A 132 -13.01 2.63 12.34
CA ALA A 132 -12.11 3.68 12.79
C ALA A 132 -12.51 4.15 14.20
N PRO A 133 -11.55 4.41 15.10
CA PRO A 133 -11.87 4.99 16.40
C PRO A 133 -12.58 6.33 16.24
N GLY A 134 -13.56 6.62 17.10
CA GLY A 134 -14.36 7.85 16.98
C GLY A 134 -13.60 9.16 17.18
N TRP A 135 -12.35 9.11 17.64
CA TRP A 135 -11.45 10.26 17.76
C TRP A 135 -10.62 10.52 16.49
N LEU A 136 -10.62 9.60 15.53
CA LEU A 136 -9.91 9.78 14.27
C LEU A 136 -10.81 10.55 13.29
N ASP A 137 -10.45 11.80 13.02
CA ASP A 137 -11.14 12.62 12.04
C ASP A 137 -10.76 12.17 10.62
N LEU A 138 -11.74 11.65 9.88
CA LEU A 138 -11.55 10.91 8.62
C LEU A 138 -12.08 11.62 7.40
#